data_AF-A0A2L2NVN9-F1
#
_entry.id   AF-A0A2L2NVN9-F1
#
_cell.length_a   1.000
_cell.length_b   1.000
_cell.length_c   1.000
_cell.angle_alpha   90.00
_cell.angle_beta   90.00
_cell.angle_gamma   90.00
#
_symmetry.space_group_name_H-M   'P 1'
#
loop_
_entity.id
_entity.type
_entity.pdbx_description
1 polymer ?
#
loop_
_entity_poly.entity_id
_entity_poly.type
_entity_poly.pdbx_seq_one_letter_code
_entity_poly.pdbx_strand_id
1 'polypeptide(L)'
;MESEKMRLLLLTFAQNLSFSEIQLEKILSQPLTEVLTLPGLQQELNSLDTNLLKKSLPRAGGILAKELPPFYNWLKNELGVKRVPDSPDHTTTWVIGFLHNQKSLTHLVELHRPVPRLALEASIPRLVEIFEGVEDVQVRQEWQKAIAALCLVLVVAARQQDRVGVAM
;
A
#
# COMPACT_ATOMS: atom_id res chain seq x y z
N MET A 1 -15.82 -11.65 -10.94
CA MET A 1 -15.67 -10.44 -10.11
C MET A 1 -14.42 -10.50 -9.21
N GLU A 2 -14.17 -11.59 -8.46
CA GLU A 2 -12.89 -11.73 -7.69
C GLU A 2 -11.65 -11.83 -8.59
N SER A 3 -11.73 -12.57 -9.70
CA SER A 3 -10.62 -12.70 -10.66
C SER A 3 -10.21 -11.38 -11.33
N GLU A 4 -11.17 -10.47 -11.55
CA GLU A 4 -10.90 -9.16 -12.15
C GLU A 4 -10.24 -8.20 -11.16
N LYS A 5 -10.71 -8.18 -9.90
CA LYS A 5 -10.09 -7.42 -8.81
C LYS A 5 -8.66 -7.89 -8.53
N MET A 6 -8.44 -9.21 -8.54
CA MET A 6 -7.11 -9.80 -8.42
C MET A 6 -6.19 -9.36 -9.55
N ARG A 7 -6.68 -9.41 -10.80
CA ARG A 7 -5.90 -8.97 -11.96
C ARG A 7 -5.55 -7.48 -11.87
N LEU A 8 -6.50 -6.64 -11.49
CA LEU A 8 -6.26 -5.20 -11.31
C LEU A 8 -5.20 -4.94 -10.23
N LEU A 9 -5.26 -5.66 -9.11
CA LEU A 9 -4.25 -5.57 -8.04
C LEU A 9 -2.84 -5.94 -8.56
N LEU A 10 -2.72 -7.07 -9.27
CA LEU A 10 -1.45 -7.50 -9.84
C LEU A 10 -0.91 -6.50 -10.85
N LEU A 11 -1.76 -5.95 -11.71
CA LEU A 11 -1.39 -4.91 -12.66
C LEU A 11 -0.93 -3.63 -11.96
N THR A 12 -1.65 -3.17 -10.93
CA THR A 12 -1.24 -2.00 -10.14
C THR A 12 0.14 -2.21 -9.54
N PHE A 13 0.44 -3.38 -8.96
CA PHE A 13 1.78 -3.65 -8.45
C PHE A 13 2.82 -3.74 -9.58
N ALA A 14 2.54 -4.45 -10.67
CA ALA A 14 3.48 -4.62 -11.78
C ALA A 14 3.81 -3.32 -12.51
N GLN A 15 2.87 -2.36 -12.53
CA GLN A 15 3.09 -1.03 -13.12
C GLN A 15 3.96 -0.13 -12.24
N ASN A 16 3.95 -0.34 -10.93
CA ASN A 16 4.59 0.57 -9.97
C ASN A 16 5.83 -0.01 -9.29
N LEU A 17 6.05 -1.33 -9.38
CA LEU A 17 7.16 -2.07 -8.79
C LEU A 17 7.86 -2.90 -9.86
N SER A 18 9.14 -3.21 -9.69
CA SER A 18 9.92 -4.01 -10.66
C SER A 18 9.70 -5.52 -10.50
N PHE A 19 8.44 -5.94 -10.35
CA PHE A 19 8.02 -7.33 -10.31
C PHE A 19 7.10 -7.66 -11.48
N SER A 20 7.30 -8.80 -12.11
CA SER A 20 6.31 -9.37 -13.03
C SER A 20 5.08 -9.88 -12.27
N GLU A 21 3.94 -10.02 -12.95
CA GLU A 21 2.72 -10.59 -12.37
C GLU A 21 2.96 -11.97 -11.74
N ILE A 22 3.77 -12.82 -12.38
CA ILE A 22 4.14 -14.15 -11.88
C ILE A 22 4.93 -14.05 -10.56
N GLN A 23 5.87 -13.09 -10.47
CA GLN A 23 6.61 -12.86 -9.23
C GLN A 23 5.68 -12.36 -8.13
N LEU A 24 4.74 -11.47 -8.46
CA LEU A 24 3.75 -10.95 -7.52
C LEU A 24 2.83 -12.05 -6.99
N GLU A 25 2.30 -12.92 -7.84
CA GLU A 25 1.50 -14.07 -7.40
C GLU A 25 2.27 -14.94 -6.40
N LYS A 26 3.54 -15.22 -6.68
CA LYS A 26 4.43 -15.96 -5.78
C LYS A 26 4.63 -15.21 -4.45
N ILE A 27 4.94 -13.92 -4.49
CA ILE A 27 5.13 -13.09 -3.29
C ILE A 27 3.86 -13.09 -2.43
N LEU A 28 2.70 -12.87 -3.04
CA LEU A 28 1.41 -12.84 -2.35
C LEU A 28 1.01 -14.19 -1.73
N SER A 29 1.63 -15.28 -2.20
CA SER A 29 1.46 -16.63 -1.65
C SER A 29 2.42 -16.97 -0.50
N GLN A 30 3.42 -16.14 -0.23
CA GLN A 30 4.40 -16.41 0.83
C GLN A 30 3.95 -15.90 2.20
N PRO A 31 4.55 -16.40 3.30
CA PRO A 31 4.47 -15.78 4.61
C PRO A 31 5.14 -14.40 4.62
N LEU A 32 4.60 -13.47 5.41
CA LEU A 32 5.12 -12.12 5.58
C LEU A 32 6.60 -12.14 6.01
N THR A 33 6.99 -13.05 6.91
CA THR A 33 8.38 -13.17 7.38
C THR A 33 9.36 -13.48 6.25
N GLU A 34 8.95 -14.29 5.28
CA GLU A 34 9.76 -14.59 4.09
C GLU A 34 9.80 -13.39 3.14
N VAL A 35 8.65 -12.76 2.91
CA VAL A 35 8.57 -11.58 2.03
C VAL A 35 9.41 -10.41 2.56
N LEU A 36 9.40 -10.15 3.87
CA LEU A 36 10.19 -9.07 4.48
C LEU A 36 11.70 -9.29 4.34
N THR A 37 12.14 -10.54 4.14
CA THR A 37 13.54 -10.89 3.91
C THR A 37 13.87 -11.11 2.43
N LEU A 38 12.89 -10.97 1.55
CA LEU A 38 13.07 -11.15 0.11
C LEU A 38 13.97 -10.05 -0.46
N PRO A 39 15.09 -10.40 -1.14
CA PRO A 39 16.00 -9.41 -1.71
C PRO A 39 15.31 -8.44 -2.68
N GLY A 40 14.35 -8.94 -3.47
CA GLY A 40 13.60 -8.10 -4.40
C GLY A 40 12.78 -7.02 -3.69
N LEU A 41 12.13 -7.32 -2.57
CA LEU A 41 11.38 -6.31 -1.81
C LEU A 41 12.33 -5.27 -1.21
N GLN A 42 13.46 -5.72 -0.65
CA GLN A 42 14.47 -4.82 -0.11
C GLN A 42 15.05 -3.90 -1.19
N GLN A 43 15.28 -4.43 -2.39
CA GLN A 43 15.71 -3.64 -3.54
C GLN A 43 14.67 -2.58 -3.93
N GLU A 44 13.39 -2.93 -3.99
CA GLU A 44 12.31 -1.97 -4.25
C GLU A 44 12.31 -0.84 -3.22
N LEU A 45 12.33 -1.17 -1.93
CA LEU A 45 12.32 -0.18 -0.85
C LEU A 45 13.59 0.70 -0.85
N ASN A 46 14.75 0.12 -1.12
CA ASN A 46 16.02 0.85 -1.20
C ASN A 46 16.16 1.70 -2.46
N SER A 47 15.40 1.38 -3.51
CA SER A 47 15.38 2.14 -4.76
C SER A 47 14.43 3.35 -4.73
N LEU A 48 13.79 3.62 -3.59
CA LEU A 48 12.99 4.82 -3.41
C LEU A 48 13.89 6.06 -3.30
N ASP A 49 13.60 7.11 -4.06
CA ASP A 49 14.22 8.42 -3.91
C ASP A 49 13.63 9.13 -2.68
N THR A 50 14.15 8.76 -1.51
CA THR A 50 13.72 9.34 -0.23
C THR A 50 13.96 10.86 -0.16
N ASN A 51 14.90 11.42 -0.93
CA ASN A 51 15.13 12.86 -0.97
C ASN A 51 14.03 13.57 -1.75
N LEU A 52 13.62 13.03 -2.89
CA LEU A 52 12.50 13.54 -3.67
C LEU A 52 11.19 13.42 -2.89
N LEU A 53 10.94 12.29 -2.24
CA LEU A 53 9.76 12.07 -1.41
C LEU A 53 9.70 13.07 -0.23
N LYS A 54 10.83 13.32 0.45
CA LYS A 54 10.90 14.34 1.52
C LYS A 54 10.66 15.76 1.01
N LYS A 55 11.25 16.13 -0.14
CA LYS A 55 11.05 17.47 -0.72
C LYS A 55 9.62 17.70 -1.17
N SER A 56 8.99 16.68 -1.75
CA SER A 56 7.63 16.76 -2.29
C SER A 56 6.54 16.51 -1.24
N LEU A 57 6.93 16.14 -0.03
CA LEU A 57 6.03 15.78 1.06
C LEU A 57 4.94 16.83 1.35
N PRO A 58 5.22 18.15 1.43
CA PRO A 58 4.16 19.13 1.66
C PRO A 58 3.07 19.10 0.59
N ARG A 59 3.45 18.90 -0.69
CA ARG A 59 2.51 18.80 -1.81
C ARG A 59 1.71 17.50 -1.74
N ALA A 60 2.39 16.37 -1.51
CA ALA A 60 1.76 15.07 -1.33
C ALA A 60 0.79 15.05 -0.15
N GLY A 61 1.16 15.68 0.97
CA GLY A 61 0.30 15.84 2.15
C GLY A 61 -0.98 16.62 1.85
N GLY A 62 -0.90 17.70 1.05
CA GLY A 62 -2.09 18.43 0.62
C GLY A 62 -3.04 17.59 -0.25
N ILE A 63 -2.48 16.75 -1.13
CA ILE A 63 -3.27 15.82 -1.95
C ILE A 63 -3.91 14.75 -1.06
N LEU A 64 -3.15 14.13 -0.16
CA LEU A 64 -3.67 13.14 0.77
C LEU A 64 -4.79 13.72 1.65
N ALA A 65 -4.62 14.93 2.17
CA ALA A 65 -5.65 15.60 2.97
C ALA A 65 -6.96 15.81 2.22
N LYS A 66 -6.88 16.04 0.90
CA LYS A 66 -8.04 16.20 0.02
C LYS A 66 -8.68 14.86 -0.37
N GLU A 67 -7.86 13.87 -0.73
CA GLU A 67 -8.33 12.62 -1.36
C GLU A 67 -8.61 11.49 -0.34
N LEU A 68 -7.98 11.50 0.85
CA LEU A 68 -8.21 10.47 1.86
C LEU A 68 -9.63 10.52 2.48
N PRO A 69 -10.23 11.68 2.82
CA PRO A 69 -11.60 11.71 3.33
C PRO A 69 -12.64 11.03 2.40
N PRO A 70 -12.74 11.36 1.10
CA PRO A 70 -13.67 10.66 0.21
C PRO A 70 -13.27 9.18 0.00
N PHE A 71 -11.99 8.85 0.00
CA PHE A 71 -11.53 7.45 -0.04
C PHE A 71 -12.02 6.65 1.18
N TYR A 72 -11.91 7.18 2.39
CA TYR A 72 -12.39 6.51 3.60
C TYR A 72 -13.91 6.38 3.65
N ASN A 73 -14.64 7.38 3.15
CA ASN A 73 -16.09 7.27 2.99
C ASN A 73 -16.45 6.12 2.05
N TRP A 74 -15.72 6.00 0.93
CA TRP A 74 -15.88 4.88 0.01
C TRP A 74 -15.55 3.53 0.65
N LEU A 75 -14.45 3.40 1.41
CA LEU A 75 -14.13 2.15 2.13
C LEU A 75 -15.26 1.72 3.07
N LYS A 76 -15.85 2.66 3.81
CA LYS A 76 -16.93 2.39 4.76
C LYS A 76 -18.22 1.97 4.04
N ASN A 77 -18.61 2.73 3.02
CA ASN A 77 -19.91 2.58 2.38
C ASN A 77 -19.93 1.45 1.35
N GLU A 78 -18.89 1.33 0.53
CA GLU A 78 -18.85 0.37 -0.59
C GLU A 78 -18.20 -0.95 -0.21
N LEU A 79 -17.24 -0.94 0.72
CA LEU A 79 -16.51 -2.14 1.13
C LEU A 79 -16.82 -2.59 2.56
N GLY A 80 -17.73 -1.89 3.26
CA GLY A 80 -18.19 -2.26 4.60
C GLY A 80 -17.09 -2.24 5.67
N VAL A 81 -16.01 -1.49 5.44
CA VAL A 81 -14.86 -1.43 6.37
C VAL A 81 -15.27 -0.69 7.64
N LYS A 82 -15.42 -1.44 8.75
CA LYS A 82 -15.90 -0.88 10.03
C LYS A 82 -14.86 -0.06 10.78
N ARG A 83 -13.57 -0.40 10.62
CA ARG A 83 -12.44 0.31 11.22
C ARG A 83 -11.45 0.67 10.12
N VAL A 84 -11.32 1.97 9.88
CA VAL A 84 -10.29 2.54 9.02
C VAL A 84 -9.20 3.09 9.95
N PRO A 85 -7.90 2.94 9.63
CA PRO A 85 -6.83 3.55 10.40
C PRO A 85 -7.08 5.04 10.67
N ASP A 86 -6.74 5.50 11.87
CA ASP A 86 -7.22 6.77 12.44
C ASP A 86 -6.87 8.02 11.61
N SER A 87 -7.78 8.50 10.78
CA SER A 87 -7.74 9.81 10.08
C SER A 87 -6.67 10.00 8.98
N PRO A 88 -6.92 10.93 8.02
CA PRO A 88 -5.97 11.28 6.96
C PRO A 88 -4.58 11.67 7.46
N ASP A 89 -4.53 12.27 8.66
CA ASP A 89 -3.29 12.69 9.31
C ASP A 89 -2.42 11.50 9.68
N HIS A 90 -3.00 10.34 10.02
CA HIS A 90 -2.23 9.16 10.39
C HIS A 90 -1.64 8.45 9.17
N THR A 91 -2.38 8.31 8.06
CA THR A 91 -1.80 7.77 6.81
C THR A 91 -0.66 8.67 6.32
N THR A 92 -0.84 10.00 6.37
CA THR A 92 0.21 10.96 6.04
C THR A 92 1.41 10.82 6.98
N THR A 93 1.18 10.79 8.30
CA THR A 93 2.22 10.57 9.32
C THR A 93 2.95 9.24 9.14
N TRP A 94 2.25 8.22 8.67
CA TRP A 94 2.84 6.90 8.48
C TRP A 94 3.80 6.89 7.30
N VAL A 95 3.39 7.43 6.14
CA VAL A 95 4.29 7.53 4.99
C VAL A 95 5.49 8.42 5.32
N ILE A 96 5.28 9.54 6.03
CA ILE A 96 6.36 10.40 6.53
C ILE A 96 7.33 9.62 7.44
N GLY A 97 6.78 8.91 8.43
CA GLY A 97 7.58 8.14 9.39
C GLY A 97 8.35 7.00 8.73
N PHE A 98 7.77 6.37 7.70
CA PHE A 98 8.45 5.38 6.88
C PHE A 98 9.63 6.00 6.11
N LEU A 99 9.42 7.14 5.43
CA LEU A 99 10.47 7.86 4.70
C LEU A 99 11.61 8.36 5.60
N HIS A 100 11.35 8.46 6.91
CA HIS A 100 12.31 8.89 7.91
C HIS A 100 12.95 7.72 8.67
N ASN A 101 12.70 6.46 8.28
CA ASN A 101 13.13 5.25 9.01
C ASN A 101 12.65 5.20 10.47
N GLN A 102 11.58 5.93 10.81
CA GLN A 102 11.01 6.02 12.16
C GLN A 102 9.87 5.02 12.39
N LYS A 103 9.39 4.37 11.33
CA LYS A 103 8.30 3.38 11.40
C LYS A 103 8.77 2.06 10.80
N SER A 104 8.57 0.97 11.53
CA SER A 104 8.83 -0.39 11.06
C SER A 104 7.68 -0.89 10.19
N LEU A 105 7.99 -1.66 9.15
CA LEU A 105 7.00 -2.38 8.34
C LEU A 105 6.13 -3.32 9.19
N THR A 106 6.65 -3.86 10.29
CA THR A 106 5.87 -4.66 11.23
C THR A 106 4.77 -3.83 11.89
N HIS A 107 5.09 -2.60 12.29
CA HIS A 107 4.11 -1.70 12.90
C HIS A 107 3.07 -1.22 11.88
N LEU A 108 3.43 -1.12 10.59
CA LEU A 108 2.47 -0.85 9.51
C LEU A 108 1.36 -1.89 9.50
N VAL A 109 1.77 -3.15 9.52
CA VAL A 109 0.90 -4.32 9.44
C VAL A 109 -0.03 -4.38 10.63
N GLU A 110 0.48 -4.10 11.83
CA GLU A 110 -0.34 -4.05 13.05
C GLU A 110 -1.46 -3.02 12.95
N LEU A 111 -1.15 -1.81 12.48
CA LEU A 111 -2.12 -0.72 12.35
C LEU A 111 -3.23 -1.04 11.32
N HIS A 112 -2.91 -1.78 10.26
CA HIS A 112 -3.85 -2.09 9.19
C HIS A 112 -4.51 -3.47 9.33
N ARG A 113 -4.13 -4.26 10.35
CA ARG A 113 -4.73 -5.56 10.67
C ARG A 113 -6.27 -5.58 10.72
N PRO A 114 -6.97 -4.54 11.19
CA PRO A 114 -8.44 -4.54 11.21
C PRO A 114 -9.12 -4.45 9.84
N VAL A 115 -8.39 -4.12 8.76
CA VAL A 115 -8.96 -3.98 7.42
C VAL A 115 -9.10 -5.36 6.76
N PRO A 116 -10.31 -5.78 6.33
CA PRO A 116 -10.50 -7.08 5.68
C PRO A 116 -9.69 -7.21 4.40
N ARG A 117 -9.11 -8.40 4.13
CA ARG A 117 -8.27 -8.64 2.93
C ARG A 117 -8.92 -8.17 1.64
N LEU A 118 -10.15 -8.61 1.37
CA LEU A 118 -10.84 -8.29 0.11
C LEU A 118 -11.06 -6.78 -0.05
N ALA A 119 -11.30 -6.06 1.05
CA ALA A 119 -11.46 -4.62 1.03
C ALA A 119 -10.11 -3.92 0.81
N LEU A 120 -9.05 -4.38 1.47
CA LEU A 120 -7.70 -3.88 1.29
C LEU A 120 -7.26 -4.05 -0.17
N GLU A 121 -7.35 -5.25 -0.73
CA GLU A 121 -6.98 -5.55 -2.12
C GLU A 121 -7.75 -4.69 -3.12
N ALA A 122 -9.06 -4.54 -2.93
CA ALA A 122 -9.89 -3.72 -3.80
C ALA A 122 -9.57 -2.22 -3.72
N SER A 123 -8.97 -1.76 -2.62
CA SER A 123 -8.68 -0.34 -2.38
C SER A 123 -7.35 0.14 -2.97
N ILE A 124 -6.42 -0.79 -3.23
CA ILE A 124 -5.03 -0.45 -3.60
C ILE A 124 -4.92 0.31 -4.92
N PRO A 125 -5.59 -0.08 -6.02
CA PRO A 125 -5.55 0.68 -7.26
C PRO A 125 -5.92 2.15 -7.03
N ARG A 126 -7.02 2.38 -6.32
CA ARG A 126 -7.50 3.71 -5.98
C ARG A 126 -6.54 4.49 -5.06
N LEU A 127 -5.90 3.81 -4.11
CA LEU A 127 -4.96 4.45 -3.18
C LEU A 127 -3.68 4.91 -3.91
N VAL A 128 -3.19 4.12 -4.87
CA VAL A 128 -2.05 4.48 -5.72
C VAL A 128 -2.45 5.62 -6.67
N GLU A 129 -3.66 5.58 -7.24
CA GLU A 129 -4.18 6.60 -8.15
C GLU A 129 -4.41 7.98 -7.49
N ILE A 130 -4.42 8.09 -6.15
CA ILE A 130 -4.51 9.40 -5.45
C ILE A 130 -3.47 10.40 -5.97
N PHE A 131 -2.29 9.90 -6.36
CA PHE A 131 -1.19 10.73 -6.83
C PHE A 131 -1.24 11.05 -8.33
N GLU A 132 -2.23 10.57 -9.09
CA GLU A 132 -2.35 10.88 -10.53
C GLU A 132 -2.40 12.37 -10.82
N GLY A 133 -3.04 13.15 -9.94
CA GLY A 133 -3.12 14.61 -10.04
C GLY A 133 -1.82 15.36 -9.75
N VAL A 134 -0.73 14.67 -9.38
CA VAL A 134 0.60 15.30 -9.25
C VAL A 134 1.14 15.60 -10.63
N GLU A 135 1.35 16.89 -10.93
CA GLU A 135 1.81 17.35 -12.25
C GLU A 135 3.24 16.90 -12.58
N ASP A 136 4.12 16.93 -11.58
CA ASP A 136 5.50 16.48 -11.73
C ASP A 136 5.50 14.95 -11.84
N VAL A 137 5.83 14.45 -13.03
CA VAL A 137 5.79 13.03 -13.37
C VAL A 137 6.72 12.21 -12.47
N GLN A 138 7.91 12.75 -12.17
CA GLN A 138 8.89 12.03 -11.35
C GLN A 138 8.40 11.94 -9.91
N VAL A 139 7.88 13.04 -9.36
CA VAL A 139 7.26 13.03 -8.03
C VAL A 139 6.07 12.07 -7.98
N ARG A 140 5.18 12.12 -8.99
CA ARG A 140 4.03 11.23 -9.09
C ARG A 140 4.44 9.76 -9.03
N GLN A 141 5.32 9.35 -9.93
CA GLN A 141 5.80 7.97 -10.02
C GLN A 141 6.45 7.51 -8.72
N GLU A 142 7.25 8.38 -8.10
CA GLU A 142 7.93 8.05 -6.85
C GLU A 142 6.95 7.82 -5.69
N TRP A 143 5.90 8.65 -5.59
CA TRP A 143 4.84 8.45 -4.60
C TRP A 143 4.02 7.19 -4.88
N GLN A 144 3.65 6.93 -6.14
CA GLN A 144 2.91 5.73 -6.52
C GLN A 144 3.71 4.46 -6.21
N LYS A 145 5.01 4.45 -6.50
CA LYS A 145 5.94 3.38 -6.15
C LYS A 145 6.04 3.16 -4.64
N ALA A 146 6.24 4.24 -3.86
CA ALA A 146 6.32 4.15 -2.41
C ALA A 146 5.04 3.55 -1.80
N ILE A 147 3.87 4.02 -2.22
CA ILE A 147 2.58 3.51 -1.72
C ILE A 147 2.35 2.07 -2.17
N ALA A 148 2.65 1.71 -3.42
CA ALA A 148 2.54 0.35 -3.90
C ALA A 148 3.42 -0.63 -3.10
N ALA A 149 4.67 -0.24 -2.80
CA ALA A 149 5.59 -1.07 -2.02
C ALA A 149 5.08 -1.33 -0.59
N LEU A 150 4.55 -0.29 0.08
CA LEU A 150 3.94 -0.43 1.40
C LEU A 150 2.68 -1.30 1.36
N CYS A 151 1.85 -1.12 0.34
CA CYS A 151 0.63 -1.90 0.17
C CYS A 151 0.90 -3.37 -0.12
N LEU A 152 1.96 -3.71 -0.85
CA LEU A 152 2.35 -5.10 -1.10
C LEU A 152 2.57 -5.85 0.23
N VAL A 153 3.28 -5.24 1.17
CA VAL A 153 3.52 -5.80 2.51
C VAL A 153 2.20 -6.00 3.26
N LEU A 154 1.28 -5.04 3.18
CA LEU A 154 -0.04 -5.13 3.82
C LEU A 154 -0.89 -6.26 3.25
N VAL A 155 -0.91 -6.45 1.92
CA VAL A 155 -1.69 -7.53 1.30
C VAL A 155 -1.13 -8.90 1.67
N VAL A 156 0.20 -9.06 1.65
CA VAL A 156 0.84 -10.31 2.09
C VAL A 156 0.43 -10.65 3.52
N ALA A 157 0.48 -9.66 4.42
CA ALA A 157 0.07 -9.83 5.80
C ALA A 157 -1.41 -10.21 5.92
N ALA A 158 -2.31 -9.52 5.22
CA ALA A 158 -3.75 -9.81 5.23
C ALA A 158 -4.05 -11.22 4.68
N ARG A 159 -3.39 -11.63 3.59
CA ARG A 159 -3.48 -12.99 3.03
C ARG A 159 -2.97 -14.06 3.99
N GLN A 160 -1.90 -13.79 4.72
CA GLN A 160 -1.41 -14.71 5.74
C GLN A 160 -2.43 -14.85 6.87
N GLN A 161 -3.01 -13.74 7.35
CA GLN A 161 -4.01 -13.76 8.41
C GLN A 161 -5.25 -14.55 8.02
N ASP A 162 -5.77 -14.38 6.81
CA ASP A 162 -6.90 -15.18 6.32
C ASP A 162 -6.56 -16.67 6.27
N ARG A 163 -5.36 -17.04 5.82
CA ARG A 163 -4.92 -18.44 5.78
C ARG A 163 -4.83 -19.07 7.17
N VAL A 164 -4.36 -18.29 8.15
CA VAL A 164 -4.29 -18.73 9.55
C VAL A 164 -5.68 -18.76 10.20
N GLY A 165 -6.56 -17.82 9.85
CA GLY A 165 -7.93 -17.71 10.36
C GLY A 165 -8.89 -18.76 9.81
N VAL A 166 -8.61 -19.34 8.63
CA VAL A 166 -9.35 -20.48 8.06
C VAL A 166 -8.94 -21.82 8.69
N ALA A 167 -7.83 -21.85 9.44
CA ALA A 167 -7.31 -23.05 10.11
C ALA A 167 -7.76 -23.22 11.58
N MET A 168 -8.68 -22.37 12.06
CA MET A 168 -9.34 -22.48 13.38
C MET A 168 -10.85 -22.65 13.20
#